data_AF-A0A1H3A1V9-F1
#
_entry.id   AF-A0A1H3A1V9-F1
#
_cell.length_a   1.000
_cell.length_b   1.000
_cell.length_c   1.000
_cell.angle_alpha   90.00
_cell.angle_beta   90.00
_cell.angle_gamma   90.00
#
_symmetry.space_group_name_H-M   'P 1'
#
loop_
_entity.id
_entity.type
_entity.pdbx_description
1 polymer ?
#
loop_
_entity_poly.entity_id
_entity_poly.type
_entity_poly.pdbx_seq_one_letter_code
_entity_poly.pdbx_strand_id
1 'polypeptide(L)'
;MMNPKLEVLTPTNCQIIFIDQQPQMAFGVQSIDRQVLKNNTVALAKAAKAFNIPTIITTVETEAFSGHTYPELLDVFPGKDILERSSMNSWDDQKVRDALAANGKKKVVVSGLWTEVCNNSFALCAMLEGGYEIYMVADASGGTSKEAHDYAMQRMIQAGVVPVTWQQVMLEWQRDWALKDTYDAVMAIVKEHSGAYGMGVDYAYTMVHKAPQRITGSHETLAPVPAKK
;
A
#
# COMPACT_ATOMS: atom_id res chain seq x y z
N MET A 1 -28.31 -7.67 -11.41
CA MET A 1 -27.19 -7.80 -10.44
C MET A 1 -26.53 -6.45 -10.32
N MET A 2 -26.10 -6.07 -9.11
CA MET A 2 -25.33 -4.85 -8.87
C MET A 2 -23.97 -5.02 -9.58
N ASN A 3 -23.50 -3.99 -10.28
CA ASN A 3 -22.18 -4.06 -10.93
C ASN A 3 -21.12 -4.08 -9.82
N PRO A 4 -20.35 -5.17 -9.64
CA PRO A 4 -19.39 -5.30 -8.53
C PRO A 4 -18.34 -4.19 -8.55
N LYS A 5 -18.06 -3.61 -9.73
CA LYS A 5 -17.14 -2.47 -9.90
C LYS A 5 -17.67 -1.14 -9.32
N LEU A 6 -18.94 -1.07 -8.93
CA LEU A 6 -19.52 0.09 -8.25
C LEU A 6 -19.47 -0.03 -6.73
N GLU A 7 -19.10 -1.19 -6.21
CA GLU A 7 -18.97 -1.38 -4.78
C GLU A 7 -17.58 -0.97 -4.28
N VAL A 8 -17.55 0.06 -3.42
CA VAL A 8 -16.33 0.52 -2.76
C VAL A 8 -15.70 -0.55 -1.85
N LEU A 9 -14.40 -0.41 -1.62
CA LEU A 9 -13.68 -1.18 -0.62
C LEU A 9 -14.12 -0.75 0.78
N THR A 10 -14.43 -1.72 1.64
CA THR A 10 -14.74 -1.50 3.06
C THR A 10 -13.83 -2.37 3.91
N PRO A 11 -13.64 -2.03 5.20
CA PRO A 11 -12.84 -2.87 6.09
C PRO A 11 -13.34 -4.32 6.22
N THR A 12 -14.61 -4.57 5.88
CA THR A 12 -15.26 -5.87 6.06
C THR A 12 -15.37 -6.69 4.78
N ASN A 13 -15.12 -6.12 3.59
CA ASN A 13 -15.33 -6.81 2.31
C ASN A 13 -14.04 -7.18 1.56
N CYS A 14 -12.88 -6.72 2.02
CA CYS A 14 -11.60 -6.94 1.35
C CYS A 14 -10.53 -7.53 2.26
N GLN A 15 -9.50 -8.06 1.62
CA GLN A 15 -8.21 -8.42 2.20
C GLN A 15 -7.09 -7.77 1.38
N ILE A 16 -5.86 -7.79 1.90
CA ILE A 16 -4.70 -7.19 1.23
C ILE A 16 -3.52 -8.17 1.16
N ILE A 17 -2.78 -8.13 0.06
CA ILE A 17 -1.54 -8.87 -0.13
C ILE A 17 -0.42 -7.93 -0.61
N PHE A 18 0.72 -8.01 0.08
CA PHE A 18 1.97 -7.38 -0.33
C PHE A 18 2.87 -8.43 -0.98
N ILE A 19 3.21 -8.20 -2.25
CA ILE A 19 3.98 -9.14 -3.08
C ILE A 19 5.38 -8.58 -3.28
N ASP A 20 6.37 -9.28 -2.71
CA ASP A 20 7.79 -9.16 -3.09
C ASP A 20 8.34 -7.73 -2.98
N GLN A 21 7.92 -7.01 -1.92
CA GLN A 21 8.42 -5.68 -1.54
C GLN A 21 9.85 -5.79 -0.96
N GLN A 22 10.76 -6.31 -1.78
CA GLN A 22 12.14 -6.68 -1.45
C GLN A 22 13.13 -5.74 -2.18
N PRO A 23 14.29 -5.42 -1.59
CA PRO A 23 15.23 -4.42 -2.11
C PRO A 23 15.69 -4.65 -3.55
N GLN A 24 16.08 -5.87 -3.93
CA GLN A 24 16.58 -6.10 -5.28
C GLN A 24 15.48 -5.92 -6.34
N MET A 25 14.24 -6.27 -5.99
CA MET A 25 13.07 -5.96 -6.81
C MET A 25 12.88 -4.44 -6.89
N ALA A 26 12.92 -3.73 -5.77
CA ALA A 26 12.80 -2.28 -5.72
C ALA A 26 13.86 -1.56 -6.57
N PHE A 27 15.11 -2.06 -6.57
CA PHE A 27 16.22 -1.44 -7.30
C PHE A 27 15.97 -1.39 -8.80
N GLY A 28 15.35 -2.43 -9.35
CA GLY A 28 14.98 -2.51 -10.77
C GLY A 28 13.79 -1.63 -11.15
N VAL A 29 13.04 -1.07 -10.21
CA VAL A 29 11.88 -0.23 -10.52
C VAL A 29 12.31 1.10 -11.14
N GLN A 30 11.72 1.41 -12.31
CA GLN A 30 11.91 2.68 -13.02
C GLN A 30 10.57 3.36 -13.39
N SER A 31 9.43 2.75 -13.09
CA SER A 31 8.11 3.32 -13.39
C SER A 31 7.66 4.42 -12.41
N ILE A 32 8.29 4.51 -11.23
CA ILE A 32 8.02 5.46 -10.16
C ILE A 32 9.30 5.70 -9.35
N ASP A 33 9.42 6.87 -8.70
CA ASP A 33 10.50 7.08 -7.74
C ASP A 33 10.43 6.05 -6.59
N ARG A 34 11.57 5.45 -6.27
CA ARG A 34 11.65 4.32 -5.32
C ARG A 34 11.41 4.75 -3.87
N GLN A 35 11.68 6.01 -3.51
CA GLN A 35 11.36 6.53 -2.18
C GLN A 35 9.84 6.74 -2.06
N VAL A 36 9.21 7.26 -3.13
CA VAL A 36 7.75 7.38 -3.21
C VAL A 36 7.08 6.01 -3.15
N LEU A 37 7.55 5.03 -3.92
CA LEU A 37 7.05 3.65 -3.88
C LEU A 37 7.08 3.09 -2.46
N LYS A 38 8.24 3.13 -1.79
CA LYS A 38 8.38 2.64 -0.42
C LYS A 38 7.47 3.39 0.55
N ASN A 39 7.41 4.72 0.46
CA ASN A 39 6.52 5.54 1.28
C ASN A 39 5.06 5.11 1.13
N ASN A 40 4.59 4.94 -0.11
CA ASN A 40 3.22 4.58 -0.42
C ASN A 40 2.88 3.15 0.05
N THR A 41 3.80 2.20 -0.13
CA THR A 41 3.66 0.83 0.38
C THR A 41 3.52 0.81 1.91
N VAL A 42 4.35 1.58 2.63
CA VAL A 42 4.29 1.67 4.09
C VAL A 42 3.01 2.38 4.55
N ALA A 43 2.57 3.42 3.84
CA ALA A 43 1.32 4.12 4.11
C ALA A 43 0.10 3.19 3.95
N LEU A 44 0.08 2.40 2.87
CA LEU A 44 -0.94 1.38 2.63
C LEU A 44 -0.95 0.32 3.74
N ALA A 45 0.21 -0.14 4.18
CA ALA A 45 0.34 -1.11 5.27
C ALA A 45 -0.19 -0.55 6.60
N LYS A 46 0.17 0.69 6.95
CA LYS A 46 -0.35 1.36 8.16
C LYS A 46 -1.87 1.55 8.09
N ALA A 47 -2.40 1.89 6.92
CA ALA A 47 -3.84 1.96 6.71
C ALA A 47 -4.49 0.58 6.91
N ALA A 48 -3.96 -0.48 6.31
CA ALA A 48 -4.47 -1.83 6.48
C ALA A 48 -4.49 -2.26 7.96
N LYS A 49 -3.44 -1.91 8.73
CA LYS A 49 -3.41 -2.14 10.19
C LYS A 49 -4.48 -1.34 10.92
N ALA A 50 -4.61 -0.04 10.63
CA ALA A 50 -5.58 0.84 11.30
C ALA A 50 -7.04 0.38 11.11
N PHE A 51 -7.34 -0.22 9.95
CA PHE A 51 -8.68 -0.74 9.62
C PHE A 51 -8.83 -2.25 9.85
N ASN A 52 -7.85 -2.92 10.47
CA ASN A 52 -7.86 -4.36 10.73
C ASN A 52 -8.07 -5.23 9.47
N ILE A 53 -7.50 -4.81 8.33
CA ILE A 53 -7.62 -5.55 7.07
C ILE A 53 -6.78 -6.84 7.15
N PRO A 54 -7.36 -8.03 6.87
CA PRO A 54 -6.60 -9.26 6.76
C PRO A 54 -5.48 -9.08 5.72
N THR A 55 -4.23 -9.19 6.20
CA THR A 55 -3.04 -8.86 5.41
C THR A 55 -2.21 -10.12 5.17
N ILE A 56 -1.64 -10.27 3.99
CA ILE A 56 -0.68 -11.33 3.62
C ILE A 56 0.59 -10.64 3.12
N ILE A 57 1.75 -11.18 3.46
CA ILE A 57 3.04 -10.72 2.96
C ILE A 57 3.72 -11.93 2.32
N THR A 58 4.20 -11.75 1.10
CA THR A 58 4.92 -12.79 0.37
C THR A 58 6.29 -12.27 -0.06
N THR A 59 7.21 -13.21 -0.22
CA THR A 59 8.56 -12.97 -0.71
C THR A 59 8.93 -14.03 -1.73
N VAL A 60 9.92 -13.72 -2.56
CA VAL A 60 10.50 -14.64 -3.53
C VAL A 60 12.01 -14.59 -3.45
N GLU A 61 12.67 -15.75 -3.37
CA GLU A 61 14.14 -15.88 -3.38
C GLU A 61 14.86 -14.97 -2.36
N THR A 62 14.38 -14.92 -1.11
CA THR A 62 14.86 -13.99 -0.06
C THR A 62 16.36 -14.07 0.19
N GLU A 63 16.91 -15.28 0.33
CA GLU A 63 18.34 -15.49 0.65
C GLU A 63 19.23 -15.60 -0.60
N ALA A 64 18.64 -15.60 -1.80
CA ALA A 64 19.36 -15.82 -3.05
C ALA A 64 19.47 -14.55 -3.90
N PHE A 65 18.35 -13.93 -4.24
CA PHE A 65 18.31 -12.82 -5.21
C PHE A 65 17.66 -11.57 -4.65
N SER A 66 16.50 -11.70 -4.00
CA SER A 66 15.62 -10.55 -3.76
C SER A 66 15.96 -9.75 -2.51
N GLY A 67 16.53 -10.41 -1.49
CA GLY A 67 16.79 -9.84 -0.16
C GLY A 67 15.55 -9.81 0.74
N HIS A 68 15.70 -9.48 2.02
CA HIS A 68 14.59 -9.40 2.96
C HIS A 68 13.63 -8.24 2.64
N THR A 69 12.32 -8.43 2.87
CA THR A 69 11.28 -7.40 2.76
C THR A 69 11.68 -6.11 3.48
N TYR A 70 11.20 -4.95 3.00
CA TYR A 70 11.45 -3.67 3.68
C TYR A 70 11.15 -3.75 5.18
N PRO A 71 12.10 -3.37 6.05
CA PRO A 71 11.89 -3.43 7.49
C PRO A 71 10.71 -2.57 7.92
N GLU A 72 10.49 -1.41 7.28
CA GLU A 72 9.37 -0.52 7.60
C GLU A 72 7.99 -1.14 7.31
N LEU A 73 7.90 -2.07 6.35
CA LEU A 73 6.67 -2.83 6.10
C LEU A 73 6.47 -3.89 7.19
N LEU A 74 7.53 -4.57 7.60
CA LEU A 74 7.48 -5.62 8.63
C LEU A 74 7.19 -5.05 10.03
N ASP A 75 7.73 -3.87 10.37
CA ASP A 75 7.48 -3.19 11.64
C ASP A 75 6.01 -2.80 11.84
N VAL A 76 5.24 -2.67 10.75
CA VAL A 76 3.78 -2.48 10.84
C VAL A 76 3.12 -3.75 11.38
N PHE A 77 3.62 -4.95 11.05
CA PHE A 77 3.02 -6.24 11.39
C PHE A 77 4.00 -7.16 12.15
N PRO A 78 4.40 -6.80 13.39
CA PRO A 78 5.36 -7.59 14.15
C PRO A 78 4.84 -9.01 14.42
N GLY A 79 5.70 -10.01 14.25
CA GLY A 79 5.38 -11.42 14.47
C GLY A 79 4.51 -12.07 13.40
N LYS A 80 4.27 -11.38 12.28
CA LYS A 80 3.50 -11.93 11.16
C LYS A 80 4.36 -12.82 10.28
N ASP A 81 3.85 -14.01 9.98
CA ASP A 81 4.52 -14.92 9.05
C ASP A 81 4.60 -14.31 7.64
N ILE A 82 5.75 -14.53 7.00
CA ILE A 82 6.02 -14.14 5.62
C ILE A 82 6.01 -15.40 4.75
N LEU A 83 5.25 -15.40 3.67
CA LEU A 83 5.10 -16.55 2.79
C LEU A 83 6.18 -16.53 1.70
N GLU A 84 7.29 -17.23 1.95
CA GLU A 84 8.39 -17.43 0.99
C GLU A 84 7.97 -18.38 -0.15
N ARG A 85 8.40 -18.03 -1.35
CA ARG A 85 8.14 -18.75 -2.61
C ARG A 85 9.39 -18.78 -3.50
N SER A 86 9.41 -19.72 -4.46
CA SER A 86 10.35 -19.71 -5.58
C SER A 86 9.70 -19.26 -6.90
N SER A 87 8.37 -19.36 -7.01
CA SER A 87 7.63 -18.94 -8.21
C SER A 87 7.49 -17.43 -8.25
N MET A 88 7.54 -16.85 -9.45
CA MET A 88 7.20 -15.43 -9.65
C MET A 88 5.71 -15.17 -9.41
N ASN A 89 4.84 -16.11 -9.78
CA ASN A 89 3.42 -16.02 -9.52
C ASN A 89 3.12 -16.44 -8.07
N SER A 90 2.66 -15.50 -7.23
CA SER A 90 2.29 -15.84 -5.84
C SER A 90 1.13 -16.82 -5.75
N TRP A 91 0.31 -16.92 -6.80
CA TRP A 91 -0.82 -17.84 -6.84
C TRP A 91 -0.40 -19.32 -7.00
N ASP A 92 0.81 -19.58 -7.48
CA ASP A 92 1.33 -20.95 -7.64
C ASP A 92 1.70 -21.60 -6.29
N ASP A 93 1.83 -20.80 -5.22
CA ASP A 93 2.14 -21.32 -3.88
C ASP A 93 0.87 -21.61 -3.09
N GLN A 94 0.73 -22.85 -2.63
CA GLN A 94 -0.47 -23.30 -1.91
C GLN A 94 -0.69 -22.52 -0.60
N LYS A 95 0.36 -22.10 0.10
CA LYS A 95 0.23 -21.34 1.36
C LYS A 95 -0.42 -19.98 1.11
N VAL A 96 -0.13 -19.34 -0.02
CA VAL A 96 -0.78 -18.08 -0.42
C VAL A 96 -2.26 -18.31 -0.71
N ARG A 97 -2.61 -19.37 -1.45
CA ARG A 97 -4.02 -19.71 -1.75
C ARG A 97 -4.80 -19.99 -0.48
N ASP A 98 -4.23 -20.79 0.42
CA ASP A 98 -4.84 -21.15 1.71
C ASP A 98 -5.04 -19.92 2.59
N ALA A 99 -4.04 -19.04 2.67
CA ALA A 99 -4.12 -17.79 3.44
C ALA A 99 -5.21 -16.85 2.89
N LEU A 100 -5.30 -16.67 1.57
CA LEU A 100 -6.35 -15.87 0.95
C LEU A 100 -7.75 -16.47 1.18
N ALA A 101 -7.87 -17.79 1.08
CA ALA A 101 -9.12 -18.51 1.29
C ALA A 101 -9.60 -18.42 2.76
N ALA A 102 -8.68 -18.56 3.72
CA ALA A 102 -8.97 -18.48 5.14
C ALA A 102 -9.57 -17.12 5.57
N ASN A 103 -9.22 -16.04 4.87
CA ASN A 103 -9.79 -14.71 5.14
C ASN A 103 -11.25 -14.56 4.68
N GLY A 104 -11.71 -15.40 3.74
CA GLY A 104 -13.10 -15.39 3.26
C GLY A 104 -13.54 -14.12 2.52
N LYS A 105 -12.60 -13.31 2.00
CA LYS A 105 -12.87 -12.04 1.29
C LYS A 105 -12.58 -12.17 -0.19
N LYS A 106 -13.54 -11.85 -1.06
CA LYS A 106 -13.32 -11.94 -2.52
C LYS A 106 -12.61 -10.74 -3.13
N LYS A 107 -12.64 -9.56 -2.50
CA LYS A 107 -11.86 -8.40 -2.94
C LYS A 107 -10.45 -8.47 -2.36
N VAL A 108 -9.44 -8.41 -3.22
CA VAL A 108 -8.03 -8.45 -2.84
C VAL A 108 -7.36 -7.17 -3.30
N VAL A 109 -6.93 -6.35 -2.35
CA VAL A 109 -6.05 -5.21 -2.59
C VAL A 109 -4.63 -5.74 -2.77
N VAL A 110 -3.97 -5.37 -3.86
CA VAL A 110 -2.65 -5.90 -4.22
C VAL A 110 -1.66 -4.76 -4.36
N SER A 111 -0.52 -4.87 -3.68
CA SER A 111 0.64 -4.00 -3.85
C SER A 111 1.87 -4.90 -4.01
N GLY A 112 2.69 -4.66 -5.02
CA GLY A 112 3.85 -5.51 -5.19
C GLY A 112 4.73 -5.23 -6.39
N LEU A 113 5.78 -6.05 -6.50
CA LEU A 113 6.85 -5.92 -7.48
C LEU A 113 7.12 -7.26 -8.18
N TRP A 114 7.37 -7.31 -9.50
CA TRP A 114 7.11 -6.24 -10.48
C TRP A 114 5.70 -6.31 -11.03
N THR A 115 5.19 -5.15 -11.46
CA THR A 115 3.83 -5.00 -12.01
C THR A 115 3.59 -5.96 -13.18
N GLU A 116 4.56 -6.08 -14.09
CA GLU A 116 4.52 -6.90 -15.29
C GLU A 116 4.78 -8.39 -15.08
N VAL A 117 5.27 -8.77 -13.89
CA VAL A 117 5.63 -10.15 -13.56
C VAL A 117 4.75 -10.71 -12.44
N CYS A 118 5.13 -10.51 -11.17
CA CYS A 118 4.49 -11.12 -10.02
C CYS A 118 3.04 -10.63 -9.85
N ASN A 119 2.81 -9.31 -9.95
CA ASN A 119 1.46 -8.76 -9.83
C ASN A 119 0.54 -9.20 -10.96
N ASN A 120 1.02 -9.13 -12.21
CA ASN A 120 0.22 -9.49 -13.38
C ASN A 120 -0.12 -10.99 -13.39
N SER A 121 0.84 -11.87 -13.14
CA SER A 121 0.57 -13.32 -13.06
C SER A 121 -0.34 -13.67 -11.89
N PHE A 122 -0.09 -13.12 -10.70
CA PHE A 122 -0.96 -13.30 -9.53
C PHE A 122 -2.38 -12.85 -9.82
N ALA A 123 -2.57 -11.64 -10.34
CA ALA A 123 -3.89 -11.09 -10.59
C ALA A 123 -4.70 -11.97 -11.55
N LEU A 124 -4.09 -12.35 -12.69
CA LEU A 124 -4.77 -13.16 -13.70
C LEU A 124 -5.16 -14.55 -13.16
N CYS A 125 -4.26 -15.23 -12.45
CA CYS A 125 -4.53 -16.56 -11.91
C CYS A 125 -5.50 -16.53 -10.71
N ALA A 126 -5.35 -15.56 -9.79
CA ALA A 126 -6.26 -15.38 -8.66
C ALA A 126 -7.70 -15.08 -9.10
N MET A 127 -7.86 -14.30 -10.18
CA MET A 127 -9.16 -14.06 -10.81
C MET A 127 -9.71 -15.32 -11.47
N LEU A 128 -8.91 -15.98 -12.32
CA LEU A 128 -9.34 -17.12 -13.12
C LEU A 128 -9.71 -18.34 -12.27
N GLU A 129 -8.88 -18.68 -11.29
CA GLU A 129 -9.01 -19.91 -10.51
C GLU A 129 -9.61 -19.68 -9.12
N GLY A 130 -9.35 -18.52 -8.52
CA GLY A 130 -9.84 -18.18 -7.19
C GLY A 130 -11.18 -17.45 -7.17
N GLY A 131 -11.60 -16.93 -8.34
CA GLY A 131 -12.76 -16.05 -8.45
C GLY A 131 -12.61 -14.78 -7.60
N TYR A 132 -11.37 -14.29 -7.43
CA TYR A 132 -11.09 -13.06 -6.69
C TYR A 132 -11.31 -11.82 -7.57
N GLU A 133 -11.64 -10.70 -6.95
CA GLU A 133 -11.69 -9.37 -7.54
C GLU A 133 -10.42 -8.61 -7.12
N ILE A 134 -9.63 -8.16 -8.09
CA ILE A 134 -8.32 -7.56 -7.81
C ILE A 134 -8.39 -6.04 -7.90
N TYR A 135 -7.93 -5.39 -6.83
CA TYR A 135 -7.75 -3.95 -6.73
C TYR A 135 -6.25 -3.67 -6.65
N MET A 136 -5.63 -3.31 -7.78
CA MET A 136 -4.19 -3.13 -7.88
C MET A 136 -3.80 -1.72 -7.46
N VAL A 137 -3.02 -1.59 -6.38
CA VAL A 137 -2.54 -0.30 -5.89
C VAL A 137 -1.36 0.14 -6.73
N ALA A 138 -1.64 0.95 -7.75
CA ALA A 138 -0.69 1.29 -8.81
C ALA A 138 0.50 2.11 -8.28
N ASP A 139 0.27 3.01 -7.33
CA ASP A 139 1.31 3.87 -6.73
C ASP A 139 2.05 3.23 -5.55
N ALA A 140 1.67 2.00 -5.17
CA ALA A 140 2.41 1.11 -4.27
C ALA A 140 2.89 -0.15 -5.02
N SER A 141 2.95 -0.09 -6.36
CA SER A 141 3.47 -1.13 -7.24
C SER A 141 4.43 -0.50 -8.25
N GLY A 142 5.36 -1.26 -8.79
CA GLY A 142 6.37 -0.74 -9.70
C GLY A 142 6.80 -1.76 -10.74
N GLY A 143 7.16 -1.27 -11.93
CA GLY A 143 7.72 -2.07 -13.02
C GLY A 143 9.13 -1.64 -13.39
N THR A 144 9.80 -2.49 -14.16
CA THR A 144 11.20 -2.30 -14.59
C THR A 144 11.42 -1.13 -15.54
N SER A 145 10.35 -0.72 -16.23
CA SER A 145 10.28 0.51 -17.00
C SER A 145 8.87 1.09 -16.88
N LYS A 146 8.71 2.35 -17.29
CA LYS A 146 7.37 2.95 -17.39
C LYS A 146 6.48 2.16 -18.35
N GLU A 147 7.01 1.78 -19.51
CA GLU A 147 6.29 1.01 -20.53
C GLU A 147 5.88 -0.37 -20.01
N ALA A 148 6.79 -1.08 -19.33
CA ALA A 148 6.51 -2.39 -18.75
C ALA A 148 5.35 -2.32 -17.74
N HIS A 149 5.40 -1.34 -16.83
CA HIS A 149 4.33 -1.09 -15.87
C HIS A 149 3.01 -0.72 -16.56
N ASP A 150 3.03 0.22 -17.50
CA ASP A 150 1.83 0.72 -18.17
C ASP A 150 1.13 -0.37 -19.00
N TYR A 151 1.88 -1.15 -19.79
CA TYR A 151 1.30 -2.21 -20.62
C TYR A 151 0.81 -3.39 -19.78
N ALA A 152 1.49 -3.72 -18.68
CA ALA A 152 0.98 -4.71 -17.72
C ALA A 152 -0.32 -4.25 -17.07
N MET A 153 -0.39 -2.98 -16.64
CA MET A 153 -1.60 -2.41 -16.07
C MET A 153 -2.74 -2.40 -17.08
N GLN A 154 -2.48 -2.01 -18.34
CA GLN A 154 -3.49 -2.06 -19.42
C GLN A 154 -4.01 -3.48 -19.65
N ARG A 155 -3.13 -4.48 -19.69
CA ARG A 155 -3.52 -5.89 -19.79
C ARG A 155 -4.39 -6.32 -18.60
N MET A 156 -4.00 -5.97 -17.38
CA MET A 156 -4.75 -6.27 -16.17
C MET A 156 -6.15 -5.59 -16.19
N ILE A 157 -6.23 -4.33 -16.62
CA ILE A 157 -7.50 -3.61 -16.77
C ILE A 157 -8.42 -4.32 -17.78
N GLN A 158 -7.90 -4.76 -18.93
CA GLN A 158 -8.66 -5.51 -19.93
C GLN A 158 -9.21 -6.83 -19.36
N ALA A 159 -8.45 -7.48 -18.47
CA ALA A 159 -8.89 -8.69 -17.77
C ALA A 159 -9.89 -8.42 -16.63
N GLY A 160 -10.05 -7.15 -16.21
CA GLY A 160 -11.03 -6.73 -15.21
C GLY A 160 -10.46 -6.29 -13.86
N VAL A 161 -9.14 -6.22 -13.71
CA VAL A 161 -8.48 -5.64 -12.53
C VAL A 161 -8.82 -4.15 -12.42
N VAL A 162 -9.04 -3.67 -11.18
CA VAL A 162 -9.36 -2.27 -10.88
C VAL A 162 -8.10 -1.56 -10.36
N PRO A 163 -7.49 -0.63 -11.10
CA PRO A 163 -6.38 0.16 -10.59
C PRO A 163 -6.89 1.19 -9.56
N VAL A 164 -6.17 1.31 -8.45
CA VAL A 164 -6.44 2.26 -7.35
C VAL A 164 -5.11 2.85 -6.83
N THR A 165 -5.18 3.82 -5.93
CA THR A 165 -4.01 4.36 -5.22
C THR A 165 -4.12 4.15 -3.72
N TRP A 166 -3.00 4.17 -2.99
CA TRP A 166 -2.99 3.85 -1.56
C TRP A 166 -3.90 4.81 -0.77
N GLN A 167 -3.87 6.11 -1.11
CA GLN A 167 -4.66 7.11 -0.40
C GLN A 167 -6.15 6.97 -0.74
N GLN A 168 -6.49 6.62 -1.98
CA GLN A 168 -7.87 6.30 -2.36
C GLN A 168 -8.39 5.11 -1.53
N VAL A 169 -7.64 4.01 -1.47
CA VAL A 169 -8.02 2.80 -0.71
C VAL A 169 -8.26 3.12 0.76
N MET A 170 -7.34 3.85 1.41
CA MET A 170 -7.50 4.26 2.80
C MET A 170 -8.77 5.10 3.02
N LEU A 171 -9.07 6.02 2.10
CA LEU A 171 -10.23 6.91 2.21
C LEU A 171 -11.55 6.19 1.87
N GLU A 172 -11.53 5.16 1.02
CA GLU A 172 -12.68 4.26 0.85
C GLU A 172 -12.98 3.50 2.14
N TRP A 173 -11.96 3.01 2.85
CA TRP A 173 -12.12 2.37 4.17
C TRP A 173 -12.62 3.34 5.24
N GLN A 174 -12.09 4.57 5.27
CA GLN A 174 -12.54 5.60 6.21
C GLN A 174 -14.00 5.99 5.93
N ARG A 175 -14.36 6.16 4.65
CA ARG A 175 -15.68 6.52 4.11
C ARG A 175 -16.28 7.87 4.56
N ASP A 176 -16.30 8.14 5.86
CA ASP A 176 -16.95 9.29 6.48
C ASP A 176 -16.10 9.86 7.63
N TRP A 177 -15.91 11.18 7.66
CA TRP A 177 -15.16 11.88 8.70
C TRP A 177 -15.90 11.96 10.05
N ALA A 178 -17.19 11.59 10.07
CA ALA A 178 -17.95 11.37 11.29
C ALA A 178 -17.50 10.10 12.04
N LEU A 179 -16.85 9.14 11.38
CA LEU A 179 -16.31 7.93 12.01
C LEU A 179 -15.01 8.27 12.76
N LYS A 180 -15.16 8.56 14.07
CA LYS A 180 -14.07 9.06 14.91
C LYS A 180 -13.09 7.98 15.38
N ASP A 181 -13.51 6.72 15.47
CA ASP A 181 -12.66 5.64 15.96
C ASP A 181 -11.37 5.45 15.14
N THR A 182 -11.42 5.71 13.83
CA THR A 182 -10.28 5.61 12.91
C THR A 182 -9.72 6.96 12.48
N TYR A 183 -10.36 8.07 12.88
CA TYR A 183 -10.02 9.42 12.41
C TYR A 183 -8.57 9.80 12.74
N ASP A 184 -8.16 9.66 14.00
CA ASP A 184 -6.83 10.06 14.44
C ASP A 184 -5.73 9.21 13.78
N ALA A 185 -5.98 7.91 13.60
CA ALA A 185 -5.07 7.01 12.90
C ALA A 185 -4.90 7.42 11.42
N VAL A 186 -6.01 7.71 10.73
CA VAL A 186 -5.97 8.21 9.34
C VAL A 186 -5.24 9.55 9.26
N MET A 187 -5.51 10.48 10.17
CA MET A 187 -4.84 11.78 10.18
C MET A 187 -3.35 11.66 10.46
N ALA A 188 -2.93 10.73 11.31
CA ALA A 188 -1.51 10.44 11.54
C ALA A 188 -0.84 9.94 10.27
N ILE A 189 -1.47 8.98 9.55
CA ILE A 189 -0.96 8.46 8.28
C ILE A 189 -0.88 9.57 7.23
N VAL A 190 -1.90 10.41 7.09
CA VAL A 190 -1.92 11.55 6.15
C VAL A 190 -0.76 12.52 6.42
N LYS A 191 -0.57 12.91 7.68
CA LYS A 191 0.51 13.83 8.09
C LYS A 191 1.89 13.27 7.78
N GLU A 192 2.06 11.96 7.90
CA GLU A 192 3.35 11.29 7.68
C GLU A 192 3.61 10.99 6.19
N HIS A 193 2.60 10.57 5.44
CA HIS A 193 2.80 9.92 4.14
C HIS A 193 2.16 10.63 2.94
N SER A 194 1.23 11.58 3.13
CA SER A 194 0.52 12.26 2.02
C SER A 194 1.22 13.55 1.52
N GLY A 195 2.53 13.71 1.78
CA GLY A 195 3.33 14.83 1.28
C GLY A 195 2.68 16.21 1.53
N ALA A 196 2.38 16.93 0.45
CA ALA A 196 1.77 18.27 0.54
C ALA A 196 0.43 18.30 1.28
N TYR A 197 -0.38 17.24 1.17
CA TYR A 197 -1.62 17.16 1.93
C TYR A 197 -1.34 17.07 3.44
N GLY A 198 -0.38 16.24 3.84
CA GLY A 198 0.08 16.15 5.23
C GLY A 198 0.61 17.48 5.78
N MET A 199 1.44 18.18 4.99
CA MET A 199 1.92 19.52 5.33
C MET A 199 0.77 20.52 5.53
N GLY A 200 -0.25 20.47 4.66
CA GLY A 200 -1.44 21.30 4.77
C GLY A 200 -2.24 21.04 6.04
N VAL A 201 -2.33 19.78 6.48
CA VAL A 201 -2.97 19.43 7.75
C VAL A 201 -2.21 20.02 8.93
N ASP A 202 -0.88 19.85 8.99
CA ASP A 202 -0.06 20.40 10.06
C ASP A 202 -0.13 21.94 10.08
N TYR A 203 -0.12 22.57 8.91
CA TYR A 203 -0.33 24.02 8.77
C TYR A 203 -1.70 24.45 9.31
N ALA A 204 -2.79 23.79 8.92
CA ALA A 204 -4.13 24.15 9.38
C ALA A 204 -4.30 23.97 10.89
N TYR A 205 -3.84 22.84 11.44
CA TYR A 205 -3.92 22.56 12.88
C TYR A 205 -3.18 23.62 13.69
N THR A 206 -1.97 23.99 13.28
CA THR A 206 -1.12 24.93 14.03
C THR A 206 -1.52 26.39 13.78
N MET A 207 -1.65 26.80 12.52
CA MET A 207 -1.82 28.21 12.15
C MET A 207 -3.27 28.67 12.21
N VAL A 208 -4.23 27.80 11.87
CA VAL A 208 -5.65 28.14 11.84
C VAL A 208 -6.32 27.76 13.17
N HIS A 209 -6.15 26.52 13.63
CA HIS A 209 -6.81 26.02 14.84
C HIS A 209 -6.03 26.23 16.14
N LYS A 210 -4.81 26.76 16.07
CA LYS A 210 -3.93 27.02 17.23
C LYS A 210 -3.64 25.77 18.07
N ALA A 211 -3.70 24.58 17.47
CA ALA A 211 -3.29 23.34 18.10
C ALA A 211 -1.76 23.26 18.22
N PRO A 212 -1.23 22.48 19.18
CA PRO A 212 0.21 22.22 19.27
C PRO A 212 0.79 21.60 17.99
N GLN A 213 2.08 21.83 17.75
CA GLN A 213 2.82 21.12 16.71
C GLN A 213 2.89 19.61 17.02
N ARG A 214 3.00 18.78 15.98
CA ARG A 214 3.08 17.31 16.11
C ARG A 214 4.37 16.79 16.76
N ILE A 215 5.40 17.63 16.87
CA ILE A 215 6.71 17.26 17.41
C ILE A 215 6.60 16.76 18.86
N THR A 216 7.48 15.83 19.24
CA THR A 216 7.58 15.31 20.62
C THR A 216 8.59 16.07 21.49
N GLY A 217 9.44 16.91 20.88
CA GLY A 217 10.45 17.72 21.56
C GLY A 217 10.10 19.21 21.62
N SER A 218 10.91 19.99 22.36
CA SER A 218 10.80 21.45 22.41
C SER A 218 11.75 22.11 21.42
N HIS A 219 11.23 23.04 20.61
CA HIS A 219 12.03 23.92 19.76
C HIS A 219 11.66 25.37 20.04
N GLU A 220 12.66 26.23 20.19
CA GLU A 220 12.47 27.68 20.28
C GLU A 220 12.80 28.30 18.92
N THR A 221 11.87 29.09 18.38
CA THR A 221 12.16 29.94 17.22
C THR A 221 12.71 31.26 17.74
N LEU A 222 14.00 31.48 17.59
CA LEU A 222 14.65 32.74 17.98
C LEU A 222 14.09 33.90 17.13
N ALA A 223 13.88 35.05 17.77
CA ALA A 223 13.41 36.26 17.08
C ALA A 223 14.42 36.71 16.00
N PRO A 224 13.94 37.27 14.87
CA PRO A 224 14.84 37.74 13.81
C PRO A 224 15.72 38.89 14.32
N VAL A 225 17.04 38.77 14.14
CA VAL A 225 18.01 39.83 14.42
C VAL A 225 18.63 40.30 13.10
N PRO A 226 18.27 41.49 12.58
CA PRO A 226 18.84 42.01 11.35
C PRO A 226 20.36 42.17 11.47
N ALA A 227 21.11 41.77 10.44
CA ALA A 227 22.56 41.99 10.40
C ALA A 227 22.88 43.50 10.35
N LYS A 228 23.87 43.95 11.14
CA LYS A 228 24.38 45.32 11.06
C LYS A 228 25.13 45.48 9.73
N LYS A 229 24.77 46.50 8.96
CA LYS A 229 25.49 46.89 7.74
C LYS A 229 26.81 47.57 8.07
#